data_AF-A0A3M4PDA7-F1
#
_entry.id   AF-A0A3M4PDA7-F1
#
_cell.length_a   1.000
_cell.length_b   1.000
_cell.length_c   1.000
_cell.angle_alpha   90.00
_cell.angle_beta   90.00
_cell.angle_gamma   90.00
#
_symmetry.space_group_name_H-M   'P 1'
#
loop_
_entity.id
_entity.type
_entity.pdbx_description
1 polymer ?
#
loop_
_entity_poly.entity_id
_entity_poly.type
_entity_poly.pdbx_seq_one_letter_code
_entity_poly.pdbx_strand_id
1 'polypeptide(L)' 'MPADPAAWQENATKHTDSWWLHWQEWLATRSGKLKKAPAGLGNKAYPAAEAAPGIYVHER' A
#
# COMPACT_ATOMS: atom_id res chain seq x y z
N MET A 1 12.07 -3.83 -19.76
CA MET A 1 11.45 -5.16 -19.66
C MET A 1 11.40 -5.79 -21.04
N PRO A 2 11.53 -7.12 -21.18
CA PRO A 2 11.29 -7.79 -22.46
C PRO A 2 9.84 -7.60 -22.92
N ALA A 3 9.61 -7.64 -24.23
CA ALA A 3 8.26 -7.50 -24.80
C ALA A 3 7.40 -8.76 -24.58
N ASP A 4 8.04 -9.92 -24.47
CA ASP A 4 7.39 -11.20 -24.21
C ASP A 4 7.30 -11.47 -22.69
N PRO A 5 6.10 -11.69 -22.13
CA PRO A 5 5.94 -12.02 -20.71
C PRO A 5 6.58 -13.36 -20.32
N ALA A 6 6.66 -14.35 -21.23
CA ALA A 6 7.30 -15.64 -20.92
C ALA A 6 8.80 -15.44 -20.67
N ALA A 7 9.46 -14.65 -21.52
CA ALA A 7 10.84 -14.26 -21.33
C ALA A 7 11.07 -13.49 -20.01
N TRP A 8 10.13 -12.66 -19.54
CA TRP A 8 10.25 -12.04 -18.21
C TRP A 8 10.20 -13.08 -17.09
N GLN A 9 9.25 -14.00 -17.15
CA GLN A 9 9.03 -15.01 -16.12
C GLN A 9 10.20 -15.99 -16.02
N GLU A 10 10.73 -16.48 -17.15
CA GLU A 10 11.86 -17.40 -17.19
C GLU A 10 13.12 -16.82 -16.55
N ASN A 11 13.31 -15.51 -16.62
CA ASN A 11 14.46 -14.80 -16.10
C ASN A 11 14.21 -14.18 -14.71
N ALA A 12 13.02 -14.32 -14.14
CA ALA A 12 12.67 -13.74 -12.84
C ALA A 12 13.22 -14.58 -11.68
N THR A 13 13.63 -13.91 -10.61
CA THR A 13 14.03 -14.58 -9.36
C THR A 13 12.79 -14.94 -8.55
N LYS A 14 12.68 -16.21 -8.11
CA LYS A 14 11.63 -16.63 -7.18
C LYS A 14 11.98 -16.21 -5.75
N HIS A 15 11.02 -15.60 -5.07
CA HIS A 15 11.11 -15.24 -3.65
C HIS A 15 10.08 -16.05 -2.85
N THR A 16 10.43 -16.46 -1.63
CA THR A 16 9.59 -17.31 -0.77
C THR A 16 8.62 -16.54 0.12
N ASP A 17 8.92 -15.26 0.38
CA ASP A 17 8.11 -14.40 1.24
C ASP A 17 7.01 -13.66 0.47
N SER A 18 6.11 -13.01 1.21
CA SER A 18 5.09 -12.15 0.63
C SER A 18 5.70 -11.02 -0.18
N TRP A 19 5.13 -10.75 -1.35
CA TRP A 19 5.49 -9.59 -2.19
C TRP A 19 5.31 -8.25 -1.46
N TRP A 20 4.53 -8.21 -0.38
CA TRP A 20 4.35 -7.01 0.47
C TRP A 20 5.68 -6.47 0.99
N LEU A 21 6.65 -7.33 1.31
CA LEU A 21 7.95 -6.88 1.83
C LEU A 21 8.73 -6.10 0.75
N HIS A 22 8.79 -6.63 -0.48
CA HIS A 22 9.41 -5.95 -1.60
C HIS A 22 8.73 -4.61 -1.89
N TRP A 23 7.40 -4.58 -1.86
CA TRP A 23 6.65 -3.35 -2.09
C TRP A 23 6.85 -2.33 -0.96
N GLN A 24 6.90 -2.77 0.30
CA GLN A 24 7.18 -1.92 1.45
C GLN A 24 8.54 -1.23 1.33
N GLU A 25 9.59 -1.97 0.96
CA GLU A 25 10.93 -1.42 0.73
C GLU A 25 10.93 -0.39 -0.40
N TRP A 26 10.28 -0.74 -1.52
CA TRP A 26 10.13 0.17 -2.65
C TRP A 26 9.42 1.47 -2.25
N LEU A 27 8.37 1.39 -1.43
CA LEU A 27 7.58 2.52 -0.97
C LEU A 27 8.30 3.37 0.09
N ALA A 28 9.08 2.75 0.99
CA ALA A 28 9.80 3.44 2.06
C ALA A 28 10.76 4.51 1.51
N THR A 29 11.47 4.20 0.43
CA THR A 29 12.38 5.15 -0.24
C THR A 29 11.66 6.32 -0.92
N ARG A 30 10.35 6.22 -1.12
CA ARG A 30 9.52 7.18 -1.88
C ARG A 30 8.50 7.92 -1.03
N SER A 31 8.40 7.62 0.26
CA SER A 31 7.37 8.18 1.17
C SER A 31 7.84 9.41 1.97
N GLY A 32 8.98 9.99 1.61
CA GLY A 32 9.55 11.15 2.28
C GLY A 32 10.12 10.83 3.67
N LYS A 33 10.42 11.87 4.45
CA LYS A 33 11.00 11.73 5.79
C LYS A 33 9.93 11.35 6.81
N LEU A 34 10.34 10.57 7.82
CA LEU A 34 9.48 10.28 8.97
C LEU A 34 9.10 11.56 9.73
N LYS A 35 7.86 11.60 10.20
CA LYS A 35 7.32 12.66 11.06
C LYS A 35 6.48 12.05 12.17
N LYS A 36 6.21 12.83 13.22
CA LYS A 36 5.32 12.40 14.31
C LYS A 36 3.94 12.04 13.76
N ALA A 37 3.40 10.91 14.22
CA ALA A 37 2.05 10.50 13.87
C ALA A 37 1.02 11.55 14.35
N PRO A 38 0.01 11.89 13.54
CA PRO A 38 -1.11 12.72 13.97
C PRO A 38 -1.81 12.10 15.18
N ALA A 39 -2.25 12.93 16.13
CA ALA A 39 -2.92 12.48 17.35
C ALA A 39 -4.42 12.19 17.18
N GLY A 40 -4.99 12.58 16.03
CA GLY A 40 -6.41 12.38 15.72
C GLY A 40 -6.63 12.14 14.23
N LEU A 41 -7.76 11.55 13.90
CA LEU A 41 -8.19 11.26 12.53
C LEU A 41 -8.85 12.50 11.90
N GLY A 42 -8.62 12.69 10.60
CA GLY A 42 -9.22 13.80 9.84
C GLY A 42 -8.57 15.17 10.09
N ASN A 43 -9.29 16.23 9.76
CA ASN A 43 -8.91 17.62 9.99
C ASN A 43 -10.17 18.52 10.15
N LYS A 44 -10.02 19.84 10.31
CA LYS A 44 -11.17 20.76 10.52
C LYS A 44 -12.19 20.77 9.36
N ALA A 45 -11.72 20.60 8.12
CA ALA A 45 -12.59 20.56 6.95
C ALA A 45 -13.23 19.17 6.76
N TYR A 46 -12.54 18.12 7.23
CA TYR A 46 -12.94 16.73 7.09
C TYR A 46 -12.77 15.99 8.42
N PRO A 47 -13.69 16.18 9.39
CA PRO A 47 -13.65 15.45 10.65
C PRO A 47 -13.87 13.94 10.41
N ALA A 48 -13.43 13.12 11.36
CA ALA A 48 -13.77 11.70 11.34
C ALA A 48 -15.31 11.53 11.35
N ALA A 49 -15.81 10.65 10.49
CA ALA A 49 -17.22 10.32 10.41
C ALA A 49 -17.52 9.09 11.29
N GLU A 50 -17.94 7.98 10.69
CA GLU A 50 -18.12 6.70 11.36
C GLU A 50 -16.80 5.90 11.47
N ALA A 51 -16.78 4.92 12.37
CA ALA A 51 -15.65 4.01 12.48
C ALA A 51 -15.55 3.12 11.23
N ALA A 52 -14.33 2.87 10.76
CA ALA A 52 -14.08 1.90 9.71
C ALA A 52 -14.63 0.50 10.10
N PRO A 53 -15.16 -0.29 9.15
CA PRO A 53 -15.10 -0.11 7.70
C PRO A 53 -16.20 0.76 7.09
N GLY A 54 -17.08 1.34 7.92
CA GLY A 54 -18.23 2.12 7.47
C GLY A 54 -19.39 1.29 6.94
N ILE A 55 -20.46 1.94 6.49
CA ILE A 55 -21.71 1.27 6.10
C ILE A 55 -21.69 0.72 4.68
N TYR A 56 -20.96 1.35 3.76
CA TYR A 56 -21.01 0.99 2.33
C TYR A 56 -20.51 -0.44 2.05
N VAL A 57 -19.56 -0.96 2.82
CA VAL A 57 -19.08 -2.34 2.65
C VAL A 57 -20.14 -3.39 3.05
N HIS A 58 -21.17 -2.99 3.81
CA HIS A 58 -22.24 -3.87 4.30
C HIS A 58 -23.50 -3.82 3.43
N GLU A 59 -23.53 -2.94 2.44
CA GLU A 59 -24.59 -2.90 1.44
C GLU A 59 -24.52 -4.16 0.56
N ARG A 60 -25.69 -4.66 0.14
CA ARG A 60 -25.83 -5.91 -0.63
C ARG A 60 -26.04 -5.63 -2.10
#